data_AF-A0A839JTW4-F1
#
_entry.id   AF-A0A839JTW4-F1
#
_cell.length_a   1.000
_cell.length_b   1.000
_cell.length_c   1.000
_cell.angle_alpha   90.00
_cell.angle_beta   90.00
_cell.angle_gamma   90.00
#
_symmetry.space_group_name_H-M   'P 1'
#
loop_
_entity.id
_entity.type
_entity.pdbx_description
1 polymer ?
#
loop_
_entity_poly.entity_id
_entity_poly.type
_entity_poly.pdbx_seq_one_letter_code
_entity_poly.pdbx_strand_id
1 'polypeptide(L)'
;MDNMLKQFKNRLLIIFFAIGGFLGTTQASFLGENFNILQLQPTIENILKLKDATIETQLPFGLMKEALKKVCSPSSIYKGKLDLKMIVPLRYNGFLKNRSMFSLQYDYQDLLRLFLAIPSDDADQYCSRKYLMLSLLKRTHSYFHLSKDKPIGENIYSTLTPAQQLVNITHHDEQLNTPELEDFGELTENSVQTILGNLENKGILTDQDLKNLDNKIEVFYVPSCEISKGSFHILEDSLSKDTRFKEIKLYISTCNPLPNAVQLFSYIEHVLVHELGHYIYFFKDPKAKLFTQICWKEGQSTCKLQDFHSLYAETNKEEDYAESFAYWYQYQSKTTGDSDALEHGSAASERISLKEQHFSHLFQ
;
A
#
# COMPACT_ATOMS: atom_id res chain seq x y z
N MET A 1 -4.95 15.25 -52.12
CA MET A 1 -4.93 14.49 -50.86
C MET A 1 -3.57 13.84 -50.58
N ASP A 2 -2.83 13.39 -51.61
CA ASP A 2 -1.52 12.75 -51.44
C ASP A 2 -0.37 13.64 -50.96
N ASN A 3 -0.40 14.95 -51.21
CA ASN A 3 0.66 15.87 -50.76
C ASN A 3 0.61 16.18 -49.25
N MET A 4 -0.57 16.13 -48.62
CA MET A 4 -0.69 16.28 -47.16
C MET A 4 -0.22 15.03 -46.42
N LEU A 5 -0.49 13.84 -46.96
CA LEU A 5 -0.01 12.58 -46.38
C LEU A 5 1.53 12.44 -46.49
N LYS A 6 2.12 12.98 -47.56
CA LYS A 6 3.59 13.03 -47.76
C LYS A 6 4.28 14.01 -46.79
N GLN A 7 3.68 15.17 -46.54
CA GLN A 7 4.22 16.12 -45.53
C GLN A 7 4.08 15.58 -44.11
N PHE A 8 3.00 14.84 -43.81
CA PHE A 8 2.82 14.21 -42.49
C PHE A 8 3.83 13.08 -42.25
N LYS A 9 4.11 12.25 -43.28
CA LYS A 9 5.16 11.20 -43.20
C LYS A 9 6.58 11.78 -43.06
N ASN A 10 6.91 12.86 -43.76
CA ASN A 10 8.25 13.48 -43.67
C ASN A 10 8.50 14.22 -42.34
N ARG A 11 7.46 14.75 -41.68
CA ARG A 11 7.60 15.33 -40.33
C ARG A 11 7.67 14.27 -39.23
N LEU A 12 7.01 13.12 -39.41
CA LEU A 12 7.14 11.99 -38.48
C LEU A 12 8.55 11.36 -38.53
N LEU A 13 9.19 11.34 -39.70
CA LEU A 13 10.52 10.74 -39.87
C LEU A 13 11.64 11.51 -39.15
N ILE A 14 11.49 12.83 -38.97
CA ILE A 14 12.47 13.67 -38.26
C ILE A 14 12.39 13.45 -36.73
N ILE A 15 11.31 12.86 -36.23
CA ILE A 15 11.13 12.58 -34.79
C ILE A 15 11.81 11.25 -34.38
N PHE A 16 12.18 10.37 -35.32
CA PHE A 16 12.75 9.04 -35.01
C PHE A 16 14.26 9.00 -34.71
N PHE A 17 15.01 10.08 -34.95
CA PHE A 17 16.48 10.07 -34.79
C PHE A 17 17.01 10.57 -33.44
N ALA A 18 16.15 10.91 -32.46
CA ALA A 18 16.58 11.47 -31.17
C ALA A 18 16.36 10.56 -29.95
N ILE A 19 16.33 9.23 -30.12
CA ILE A 19 16.26 8.27 -29.00
C ILE A 19 17.64 7.68 -28.65
N GLY A 20 18.66 7.92 -29.49
CA GLY A 20 20.04 7.48 -29.23
C GLY A 20 20.93 8.59 -28.66
N GLY A 21 20.81 8.87 -27.36
CA GLY A 21 21.81 9.60 -26.59
C GLY A 21 21.69 11.12 -26.58
N PHE A 22 21.29 11.68 -25.44
CA PHE A 22 22.05 12.69 -24.68
C PHE A 22 21.25 13.11 -23.44
N LEU A 23 21.90 13.01 -22.29
CA LEU A 23 21.55 13.77 -21.08
C LEU A 23 21.75 15.27 -21.40
N GLY A 24 20.77 16.12 -21.09
CA GLY A 24 20.96 17.57 -20.99
C GLY A 24 20.21 18.43 -22.02
N THR A 25 19.27 19.23 -21.51
CA THR A 25 18.72 20.48 -22.09
C THR A 25 18.25 20.48 -23.55
N THR A 26 16.93 20.37 -23.75
CA THR A 26 16.11 21.26 -24.62
C THR A 26 14.63 20.92 -24.44
N GLN A 27 13.95 21.65 -23.55
CA GLN A 27 12.48 21.75 -23.57
C GLN A 27 12.09 22.70 -24.71
N ALA A 28 12.01 22.19 -25.94
CA ALA A 28 11.53 22.94 -27.09
C ALA A 28 10.34 22.21 -27.73
N SER A 29 9.15 22.74 -27.42
CA SER A 29 7.81 22.47 -27.98
C SER A 29 7.60 21.21 -28.84
N PHE A 30 7.39 20.08 -28.16
CA PHE A 30 6.83 18.84 -28.76
C PHE A 30 5.45 19.06 -29.43
N LEU A 31 4.74 20.13 -29.08
CA LEU A 31 3.39 20.45 -29.58
C LEU A 31 3.40 21.84 -30.18
N GLY A 32 3.06 21.95 -31.47
CA GLY A 32 2.90 23.23 -32.16
C GLY A 32 1.88 24.14 -31.47
N GLU A 33 1.85 25.42 -31.87
CA GLU A 33 0.99 26.46 -31.26
C GLU A 33 -0.52 26.23 -31.48
N ASN A 34 -0.91 25.42 -32.48
CA ASN A 34 -2.31 25.17 -32.86
C ASN A 34 -2.84 23.78 -32.45
N PHE A 35 -2.25 23.16 -31.44
CA PHE A 35 -2.63 21.82 -30.98
C PHE A 35 -3.92 21.86 -30.15
N ASN A 36 -4.98 21.17 -30.60
CA ASN A 36 -6.30 21.17 -29.96
C ASN A 36 -6.77 19.77 -29.53
N ILE A 37 -7.91 19.71 -28.83
CA ILE A 37 -8.43 18.49 -28.18
C ILE A 37 -8.80 17.38 -29.17
N LEU A 38 -9.25 17.75 -30.37
CA LEU A 38 -9.61 16.82 -31.44
C LEU A 38 -8.36 16.16 -32.07
N GLN A 39 -7.21 16.82 -31.99
CA GLN A 39 -5.93 16.29 -32.45
C GLN A 39 -5.18 15.51 -31.36
N LEU A 40 -5.62 15.59 -30.10
CA LEU A 40 -4.94 14.97 -28.97
C LEU A 40 -4.89 13.45 -29.09
N GLN A 41 -6.02 12.80 -29.38
CA GLN A 41 -6.09 11.34 -29.46
C GLN A 41 -5.34 10.76 -30.66
N PRO A 42 -5.51 11.26 -31.90
CA PRO A 42 -4.73 10.78 -33.04
C PRO A 42 -3.23 10.99 -32.87
N THR A 43 -2.82 12.05 -32.17
CA THR A 43 -1.39 12.37 -31.93
C THR A 43 -0.80 11.45 -30.86
N ILE A 44 -1.52 11.25 -29.75
CA ILE A 44 -1.14 10.30 -28.69
C ILE A 44 -1.06 8.88 -29.27
N GLU A 45 -2.03 8.46 -30.10
CA GLU A 45 -2.08 7.12 -30.70
C GLU A 45 -1.01 6.89 -31.77
N ASN A 46 -0.82 7.82 -32.72
CA ASN A 46 0.05 7.60 -33.88
C ASN A 46 1.53 7.86 -33.60
N ILE A 47 1.87 8.80 -32.71
CA ILE A 47 3.30 9.10 -32.39
C ILE A 47 3.89 8.00 -31.49
N LEU A 48 3.07 7.36 -30.67
CA LEU A 48 3.53 6.43 -29.63
C LEU A 48 3.17 4.97 -29.89
N LYS A 49 2.51 4.67 -31.03
CA LYS A 49 2.01 3.33 -31.39
C LYS A 49 1.29 2.65 -30.22
N LEU A 50 0.47 3.42 -29.49
CA LEU A 50 -0.13 2.95 -28.23
C LEU A 50 -1.05 1.75 -28.38
N LYS A 51 -1.61 1.52 -29.57
CA LYS A 51 -2.45 0.34 -29.83
C LYS A 51 -1.70 -0.98 -29.71
N ASP A 52 -0.39 -0.95 -29.95
CA ASP A 52 0.48 -2.12 -29.90
C ASP A 52 1.41 -2.10 -28.67
N ALA A 53 1.26 -1.10 -27.79
CA ALA A 53 2.12 -0.94 -26.63
C ALA A 53 1.83 -2.02 -25.59
N THR A 54 2.90 -2.63 -25.08
CA THR A 54 2.85 -3.54 -23.94
C THR A 54 3.33 -2.83 -22.69
N ILE A 55 3.17 -3.46 -21.53
CA ILE A 55 3.71 -2.91 -20.28
C ILE A 55 5.24 -2.78 -20.31
N GLU A 56 5.92 -3.54 -21.17
CA GLU A 56 7.37 -3.46 -21.38
C GLU A 56 7.77 -2.29 -22.30
N THR A 57 6.82 -1.73 -23.05
CA THR A 57 7.08 -0.62 -23.96
C THR A 57 7.32 0.66 -23.18
N GLN A 58 8.49 1.29 -23.35
CA GLN A 58 8.75 2.59 -22.76
C GLN A 58 7.88 3.65 -23.41
N LEU A 59 6.96 4.22 -22.63
CA LEU A 59 6.09 5.31 -23.07
C LEU A 59 6.51 6.64 -22.44
N PRO A 60 6.50 7.76 -23.20
CA PRO A 60 6.83 9.07 -22.68
C PRO A 60 5.65 9.69 -21.93
N PHE A 61 5.27 9.11 -20.79
CA PHE A 61 4.15 9.57 -19.96
C PHE A 61 4.23 11.05 -19.56
N GLY A 62 5.45 11.58 -19.39
CA GLY A 62 5.67 13.00 -19.14
C GLY A 62 5.16 13.88 -20.27
N LEU A 63 5.50 13.56 -21.52
CA LEU A 63 5.07 14.31 -22.70
C LEU A 63 3.56 14.23 -22.91
N MET A 64 2.96 13.04 -22.72
CA MET A 64 1.50 12.88 -22.82
C MET A 64 0.75 13.70 -21.77
N LYS A 65 1.30 13.80 -20.55
CA LYS A 65 0.70 14.58 -19.46
C LYS A 65 0.80 16.09 -19.72
N GLU A 66 1.91 16.56 -20.25
CA GLU A 66 2.06 17.97 -20.66
C GLU A 66 1.15 18.31 -21.85
N ALA A 67 0.96 17.37 -22.79
CA ALA A 67 0.00 17.53 -23.88
C ALA A 67 -1.43 17.73 -23.39
N LEU A 68 -1.87 16.93 -22.43
CA LEU A 68 -3.17 17.10 -21.77
C LEU A 68 -3.28 18.46 -21.07
N LYS A 69 -2.27 18.87 -20.31
CA LYS A 69 -2.30 20.18 -19.60
C LYS A 69 -2.32 21.38 -20.55
N LYS A 70 -1.72 21.28 -21.74
CA LYS A 70 -1.71 22.35 -22.74
C LYS A 70 -3.07 22.54 -23.41
N VAL A 71 -3.84 21.46 -23.54
CA VAL A 71 -5.07 21.43 -24.34
C VAL A 71 -6.34 21.45 -23.49
N CYS A 72 -6.28 20.90 -22.28
CA CYS A 72 -7.41 20.79 -21.38
C CYS A 72 -7.54 21.99 -20.45
N SER A 73 -8.78 22.28 -20.04
CA SER A 73 -9.05 23.29 -19.02
C SER A 73 -8.41 22.89 -17.67
N PRO A 74 -7.92 23.86 -16.87
CA PRO A 74 -7.38 23.59 -15.54
C PRO A 74 -8.36 22.88 -14.59
N SER A 75 -9.66 23.20 -14.69
CA SER A 75 -10.74 22.59 -13.90
C SER A 75 -10.87 21.10 -14.20
N SER A 76 -10.84 20.70 -15.46
CA SER A 76 -10.94 19.29 -15.87
C SER A 76 -9.73 18.46 -15.46
N ILE A 77 -8.53 19.05 -15.53
CA ILE A 77 -7.31 18.44 -14.99
C ILE A 77 -7.41 18.31 -13.46
N TYR A 78 -7.92 19.32 -12.75
CA TYR A 78 -8.11 19.27 -11.31
C TYR A 78 -9.10 18.18 -10.89
N LYS A 79 -10.22 18.05 -11.61
CA LYS A 79 -11.20 16.99 -11.40
C LYS A 79 -10.58 15.59 -11.57
N GLY A 80 -9.82 15.37 -12.65
CA GLY A 80 -9.11 14.11 -12.86
C GLY A 80 -8.08 13.79 -11.75
N LYS A 81 -7.42 14.80 -11.19
CA LYS A 81 -6.55 14.62 -10.00
C LYS A 81 -7.36 14.24 -8.76
N LEU A 82 -8.51 14.87 -8.53
CA LEU A 82 -9.37 14.57 -7.38
C LEU A 82 -9.92 13.14 -7.47
N ASP A 83 -10.41 12.74 -8.65
CA ASP A 83 -10.91 11.38 -8.88
C ASP A 83 -9.80 10.35 -8.73
N LEU A 84 -8.57 10.66 -9.16
CA LEU A 84 -7.41 9.80 -8.93
C LEU A 84 -7.14 9.61 -7.43
N LYS A 85 -7.32 10.65 -6.60
CA LYS A 85 -7.15 10.54 -5.14
C LYS A 85 -8.24 9.70 -4.47
N MET A 86 -9.44 9.65 -5.06
CA MET A 86 -10.55 8.82 -4.58
C MET A 86 -10.40 7.36 -4.99
N ILE A 87 -9.92 7.10 -6.21
CA ILE A 87 -9.73 5.73 -6.75
C ILE A 87 -8.43 5.11 -6.24
N VAL A 88 -7.38 5.91 -6.12
CA VAL A 88 -6.10 5.50 -5.56
C VAL A 88 -5.85 6.39 -4.35
N PRO A 89 -6.22 5.93 -3.14
CA PRO A 89 -5.89 6.63 -1.92
C PRO A 89 -4.42 7.06 -1.97
N LEU A 90 -4.15 8.31 -1.56
CA LEU A 90 -2.82 8.94 -1.66
C LEU A 90 -1.71 8.19 -0.90
N ARG A 91 -2.07 7.16 -0.15
CA ARG A 91 -1.20 6.33 0.66
C ARG A 91 -1.22 4.93 0.10
N TYR A 92 -0.04 4.49 -0.30
CA TYR A 92 0.23 3.23 -0.96
C TYR A 92 -0.27 3.14 -2.40
N ASN A 93 0.60 2.61 -3.24
CA ASN A 93 0.20 1.94 -4.48
C ASN A 93 -0.72 0.73 -4.17
N GLY A 94 -1.60 0.73 -3.15
CA GLY A 94 -2.38 -0.44 -2.70
C GLY A 94 -3.26 -1.07 -3.78
N PHE A 95 -3.62 -0.31 -4.82
CA PHE A 95 -4.28 -0.83 -6.01
C PHE A 95 -3.37 -1.74 -6.89
N LEU A 96 -2.05 -1.54 -6.83
CA LEU A 96 -1.01 -2.22 -7.64
C LEU A 96 -0.11 -3.12 -6.81
N LYS A 97 0.16 -2.71 -5.56
CA LYS A 97 0.85 -3.45 -4.52
C LYS A 97 -0.09 -4.58 -4.18
N ASN A 98 0.15 -5.70 -4.85
CA ASN A 98 -0.45 -7.03 -4.70
C ASN A 98 -0.81 -7.71 -6.04
N ARG A 99 -0.72 -6.98 -7.14
CA ARG A 99 -0.92 -7.51 -8.49
C ARG A 99 0.31 -8.32 -8.91
N SER A 100 0.11 -9.56 -9.37
CA SER A 100 1.19 -10.33 -9.98
C SER A 100 1.71 -9.63 -11.25
N MET A 101 2.92 -9.94 -11.70
CA MET A 101 3.46 -9.40 -12.96
C MET A 101 2.52 -9.67 -14.15
N PHE A 102 1.87 -10.83 -14.17
CA PHE A 102 0.85 -11.17 -15.16
C PHE A 102 -0.43 -10.34 -15.01
N SER A 103 -0.91 -10.11 -13.78
CA SER A 103 -2.06 -9.21 -13.54
C SER A 103 -1.72 -7.79 -13.93
N LEU A 104 -0.52 -7.29 -13.63
CA LEU A 104 -0.09 -5.95 -14.03
C LEU A 104 -0.06 -5.81 -15.56
N GLN A 105 0.42 -6.84 -16.28
CA GLN A 105 0.35 -6.90 -17.73
C GLN A 105 -1.10 -6.79 -18.23
N TYR A 106 -2.02 -7.56 -17.63
CA TYR A 106 -3.42 -7.55 -18.00
C TYR A 106 -4.12 -6.21 -17.67
N ASP A 107 -3.96 -5.72 -16.43
CA ASP A 107 -4.50 -4.45 -15.95
C ASP A 107 -3.98 -3.29 -16.80
N TYR A 108 -2.69 -3.33 -17.20
CA TYR A 108 -2.13 -2.34 -18.10
C TYR A 108 -2.78 -2.37 -19.48
N GLN A 109 -3.01 -3.56 -20.05
CA GLN A 109 -3.69 -3.69 -21.34
C GLN A 109 -5.14 -3.23 -21.27
N ASP A 110 -5.85 -3.53 -20.19
CA ASP A 110 -7.24 -3.10 -20.00
C ASP A 110 -7.32 -1.58 -19.78
N LEU A 111 -6.46 -1.01 -18.93
CA LEU A 111 -6.33 0.44 -18.76
C LEU A 111 -5.98 1.14 -20.07
N LEU A 112 -5.15 0.54 -20.91
CA LEU A 112 -4.75 1.08 -22.21
C LEU A 112 -5.93 1.06 -23.17
N ARG A 113 -6.68 -0.04 -23.22
CA ARG A 113 -7.92 -0.14 -24.00
C ARG A 113 -8.95 0.88 -23.54
N LEU A 114 -9.19 1.00 -22.24
CA LEU A 114 -10.10 1.98 -21.66
C LEU A 114 -9.65 3.40 -21.97
N PHE A 115 -8.35 3.70 -21.82
CA PHE A 115 -7.76 4.98 -22.19
C PHE A 115 -8.06 5.33 -23.65
N LEU A 116 -7.86 4.39 -24.58
CA LEU A 116 -8.14 4.59 -26.01
C LEU A 116 -9.64 4.69 -26.32
N ALA A 117 -10.52 4.11 -25.50
CA ALA A 117 -11.96 4.12 -25.72
C ALA A 117 -12.69 5.36 -25.16
N ILE A 118 -12.01 6.26 -24.44
CA ILE A 118 -12.67 7.46 -23.85
C ILE A 118 -13.25 8.34 -24.98
N PRO A 119 -14.57 8.60 -24.97
CA PRO A 119 -15.23 9.40 -26.00
C PRO A 119 -14.89 10.89 -25.85
N SER A 120 -14.76 11.58 -26.97
CA SER A 120 -14.40 13.01 -27.05
C SER A 120 -15.60 13.93 -27.26
N ASP A 121 -16.78 13.46 -26.87
CA ASP A 121 -18.08 14.13 -27.02
C ASP A 121 -18.23 15.32 -26.05
N ASP A 122 -17.74 15.17 -24.82
CA ASP A 122 -17.64 16.24 -23.82
C ASP A 122 -16.16 16.53 -23.51
N ALA A 123 -15.71 17.74 -23.82
CA ALA A 123 -14.31 18.13 -23.69
C ALA A 123 -13.78 18.05 -22.24
N ASP A 124 -14.61 18.40 -21.25
CA ASP A 124 -14.20 18.45 -19.85
C ASP A 124 -14.19 17.05 -19.23
N GLN A 125 -15.18 16.22 -19.55
CA GLN A 125 -15.18 14.80 -19.15
C GLN A 125 -14.08 14.01 -19.86
N TYR A 126 -13.87 14.25 -21.15
CA TYR A 126 -12.78 13.64 -21.90
C TYR A 126 -11.43 13.95 -21.27
N CYS A 127 -11.16 15.23 -20.98
CA CYS A 127 -9.91 15.67 -20.37
C CYS A 127 -9.67 15.10 -18.98
N SER A 128 -10.70 15.11 -18.11
CA SER A 128 -10.59 14.58 -16.75
C SER A 128 -10.34 13.06 -16.75
N ARG A 129 -11.09 12.30 -17.56
CA ARG A 129 -10.93 10.85 -17.71
C ARG A 129 -9.59 10.46 -18.36
N LYS A 130 -9.15 11.16 -19.40
CA LYS A 130 -7.83 10.92 -20.04
C LYS A 130 -6.69 11.15 -19.06
N TYR A 131 -6.76 12.23 -18.27
CA TYR A 131 -5.75 12.52 -17.26
C TYR A 131 -5.69 11.45 -16.16
N LEU A 132 -6.86 11.00 -15.68
CA LEU A 132 -6.98 9.93 -14.70
C LEU A 132 -6.38 8.63 -15.23
N MET A 133 -6.84 8.15 -16.39
CA MET A 133 -6.40 6.88 -16.98
C MET A 133 -4.92 6.89 -17.35
N LEU A 134 -4.39 8.00 -17.89
CA LEU A 134 -2.96 8.14 -18.15
C LEU A 134 -2.14 8.06 -16.86
N SER A 135 -2.67 8.62 -15.77
CA SER A 135 -2.00 8.57 -14.46
C SER A 135 -1.99 7.16 -13.87
N LEU A 136 -3.07 6.39 -14.06
CA LEU A 136 -3.13 4.98 -13.67
C LEU A 136 -2.17 4.14 -14.51
N LEU A 137 -2.19 4.28 -15.84
CA LEU A 137 -1.26 3.60 -16.75
C LEU A 137 0.20 3.84 -16.37
N LYS A 138 0.58 5.09 -16.11
CA LYS A 138 1.94 5.43 -15.67
C LYS A 138 2.31 4.71 -14.38
N ARG A 139 1.39 4.66 -13.40
CA ARG A 139 1.64 4.01 -12.10
C ARG A 139 1.79 2.49 -12.27
N THR A 140 0.91 1.84 -13.02
CA THR A 140 0.98 0.39 -13.32
C THR A 140 2.29 0.05 -14.03
N HIS A 141 2.66 0.84 -15.05
CA HIS A 141 3.92 0.71 -15.79
C HIS A 141 5.15 0.85 -14.88
N SER A 142 5.18 1.93 -14.09
CA SER A 142 6.30 2.19 -13.16
C SER A 142 6.43 1.07 -12.12
N TYR A 143 5.30 0.61 -11.58
CA TYR A 143 5.27 -0.45 -10.58
C TYR A 143 5.73 -1.80 -11.14
N PHE A 144 5.32 -2.14 -12.36
CA PHE A 144 5.76 -3.35 -13.06
C PHE A 144 7.27 -3.37 -13.26
N HIS A 145 7.87 -2.28 -13.73
CA HIS A 145 9.32 -2.22 -13.91
C HIS A 145 10.09 -2.21 -12.59
N LEU A 146 9.58 -1.53 -11.55
CA LEU A 146 10.14 -1.61 -10.20
C LEU A 146 10.07 -3.03 -9.60
N SER A 147 9.03 -3.79 -9.95
CA SER A 147 8.82 -5.16 -9.47
C SER A 147 9.61 -6.18 -10.29
N LYS A 148 9.86 -5.90 -11.58
CA LYS A 148 10.66 -6.76 -12.48
C LYS A 148 12.12 -6.87 -12.06
N ASP A 149 12.68 -5.80 -11.49
CA ASP A 149 14.07 -5.74 -11.04
C ASP A 149 14.28 -6.29 -9.61
N LYS A 150 13.22 -6.78 -8.95
CA LYS A 150 13.30 -7.54 -7.70
C LYS A 150 12.84 -8.99 -7.97
N PRO A 151 13.72 -10.01 -7.96
CA PRO A 151 13.29 -11.38 -8.16
C PRO A 151 12.49 -11.81 -6.91
N ILE A 152 11.17 -11.88 -7.03
CA ILE A 152 10.29 -12.50 -6.04
C ILE A 152 9.75 -13.76 -6.72
N GLY A 153 10.18 -14.94 -6.27
CA GLY A 153 9.80 -16.18 -6.95
C GLY A 153 9.93 -17.49 -6.19
N GLU A 154 10.95 -17.72 -5.35
CA GLU A 154 11.18 -19.09 -4.85
C GLU A 154 11.36 -19.28 -3.33
N ASN A 155 11.32 -18.25 -2.49
CA ASN A 155 11.81 -18.42 -1.11
C ASN A 155 10.87 -18.00 0.03
N ILE A 156 9.55 -17.82 -0.21
CA ILE A 156 8.63 -17.41 0.89
C ILE A 156 7.87 -18.58 1.51
N TYR A 157 7.49 -19.59 0.72
CA TYR A 157 6.93 -20.84 1.27
C TYR A 157 7.97 -21.59 2.15
N SER A 158 9.26 -21.49 1.81
CA SER A 158 10.36 -22.02 2.63
C SER A 158 10.66 -21.19 3.88
N THR A 159 10.44 -19.86 3.87
CA THR A 159 10.66 -19.00 5.05
C THR A 159 9.46 -18.93 6.00
N LEU A 160 8.26 -19.25 5.52
CA LEU A 160 7.06 -19.30 6.36
C LEU A 160 6.86 -20.66 7.02
N THR A 161 7.74 -21.64 6.82
CA THR A 161 7.71 -22.84 7.66
C THR A 161 8.28 -22.44 9.02
N PRO A 162 7.48 -22.37 10.10
CA PRO A 162 7.98 -21.93 11.39
C PRO A 162 9.03 -22.92 11.87
N ALA A 163 10.16 -22.44 12.37
CA ALA A 163 11.17 -23.32 12.95
C ALA A 163 10.62 -24.08 14.18
N GLN A 164 9.60 -23.53 14.84
CA GLN A 164 8.94 -24.10 16.01
C GLN A 164 7.53 -23.50 16.18
N GLN A 165 6.59 -24.30 16.66
CA GLN A 165 5.29 -23.83 17.14
C GLN A 165 5.47 -23.22 18.54
N LEU A 166 5.20 -21.92 18.69
CA LEU A 166 5.43 -21.17 19.94
C LEU A 166 4.20 -21.14 20.84
N VAL A 167 3.02 -21.07 20.23
CA VAL A 167 1.72 -21.05 20.92
C VAL A 167 0.71 -21.87 20.14
N ASN A 168 -0.29 -22.38 20.83
CA ASN A 168 -1.47 -22.96 20.19
C ASN A 168 -2.42 -21.85 19.72
N ILE A 169 -2.82 -21.90 18.45
CA ILE A 169 -3.75 -20.97 17.82
C ILE A 169 -5.07 -21.71 17.56
N THR A 170 -6.20 -21.08 17.87
CA THR A 170 -7.52 -21.63 17.55
C THR A 170 -8.01 -21.07 16.24
N HIS A 171 -8.37 -21.96 15.32
CA HIS A 171 -8.75 -21.66 13.95
C HIS A 171 -10.25 -21.95 13.75
N HIS A 172 -11.02 -20.94 13.34
CA HIS A 172 -12.46 -21.04 13.04
C HIS A 172 -12.68 -21.19 11.53
N ASP A 173 -12.41 -22.39 11.03
CA ASP A 173 -12.17 -22.70 9.61
C ASP A 173 -13.44 -23.02 8.80
N GLU A 174 -14.61 -22.80 9.38
CA GLU A 174 -15.91 -23.11 8.76
C GLU A 174 -16.10 -22.42 7.39
N GLN A 175 -15.34 -21.35 7.13
CA GLN A 175 -15.37 -20.56 5.90
C GLN A 175 -14.26 -20.94 4.90
N LEU A 176 -13.36 -21.88 5.21
CA LEU A 176 -12.24 -22.30 4.37
C LEU A 176 -12.54 -23.53 3.49
N ASN A 177 -13.82 -23.87 3.31
CA ASN A 177 -14.26 -25.11 2.66
C ASN A 177 -14.15 -25.12 1.11
N THR A 178 -13.33 -24.26 0.52
CA THR A 178 -13.12 -24.24 -0.95
C THR A 178 -11.70 -24.69 -1.31
N PRO A 179 -11.50 -25.34 -2.48
CA PRO A 179 -10.16 -25.74 -2.94
C PRO A 179 -9.18 -24.57 -3.10
N GLU A 180 -9.69 -23.36 -3.29
CA GLU A 180 -8.90 -22.13 -3.41
C GLU A 180 -8.31 -21.67 -2.07
N LEU A 181 -8.86 -22.17 -0.95
CA LEU A 181 -8.53 -21.81 0.43
C LEU A 181 -7.83 -22.95 1.20
N GLU A 182 -7.55 -24.08 0.53
CA GLU A 182 -7.02 -25.31 1.13
C GLU A 182 -5.74 -25.05 1.95
N ASP A 183 -4.85 -24.18 1.44
CA ASP A 183 -3.59 -23.81 2.11
C ASP A 183 -3.66 -22.50 2.92
N PHE A 184 -4.79 -21.79 2.90
CA PHE A 184 -4.91 -20.45 3.48
C PHE A 184 -4.89 -20.48 5.01
N GLY A 185 -5.46 -21.53 5.60
CA GLY A 185 -5.42 -21.80 7.04
C GLY A 185 -3.98 -21.95 7.53
N GLU A 186 -3.25 -22.87 6.90
CA GLU A 186 -1.85 -23.16 7.20
C GLU A 186 -0.94 -21.94 7.00
N LEU A 187 -1.11 -21.19 5.90
CA LEU A 187 -0.36 -19.95 5.67
C LEU A 187 -0.60 -18.89 6.75
N THR A 188 -1.81 -18.84 7.30
CA THR A 188 -2.16 -17.91 8.37
C THR A 188 -1.51 -18.31 9.69
N GLU A 189 -1.64 -19.59 10.09
CA GLU A 189 -0.96 -20.18 11.25
C GLU A 189 0.55 -19.88 11.17
N ASN A 190 1.17 -20.25 10.05
CA ASN A 190 2.59 -20.08 9.78
C ASN A 190 3.06 -18.62 9.87
N SER A 191 2.24 -17.69 9.36
CA SER A 191 2.50 -16.26 9.49
C SER A 191 2.49 -15.82 10.95
N VAL A 192 1.46 -16.19 11.72
CA VAL A 192 1.35 -15.85 13.16
C VAL A 192 2.55 -16.40 13.93
N GLN A 193 2.89 -17.68 13.76
CA GLN A 193 4.04 -18.30 14.44
C GLN A 193 5.35 -17.59 14.09
N THR A 194 5.56 -17.25 12.82
CA THR A 194 6.75 -16.52 12.35
C THR A 194 6.84 -15.13 12.97
N ILE A 195 5.72 -14.39 13.05
CA ILE A 195 5.67 -13.06 13.66
C ILE A 195 6.00 -13.13 15.16
N LEU A 196 5.42 -14.09 15.88
CA LEU A 196 5.69 -14.29 17.30
C LEU A 196 7.17 -14.64 17.54
N GLY A 197 7.75 -15.52 16.71
CA GLY A 197 9.17 -15.87 16.81
C GLY A 197 10.09 -14.69 16.50
N ASN A 198 9.72 -13.82 15.56
CA ASN A 198 10.48 -12.60 15.28
C ASN A 198 10.45 -11.61 16.46
N LEU A 199 9.30 -11.48 17.13
CA LEU A 199 9.15 -10.64 18.32
C LEU A 199 9.93 -11.20 19.51
N GLU A 200 9.91 -12.52 19.71
CA GLU A 200 10.71 -13.22 20.72
C GLU A 200 12.21 -13.04 20.47
N ASN A 201 12.67 -13.29 19.24
CA ASN A 201 14.08 -13.13 18.86
C ASN A 201 14.61 -11.70 19.03
N LYS A 202 13.72 -10.70 18.93
CA LYS A 202 14.03 -9.28 19.18
C LYS A 202 13.95 -8.90 20.67
N GLY A 203 13.62 -9.83 21.57
CA GLY A 203 13.43 -9.58 22.99
C GLY A 203 12.18 -8.77 23.31
N ILE A 204 11.29 -8.55 22.34
CA ILE A 204 10.05 -7.80 22.51
C ILE A 204 9.02 -8.64 23.26
N LEU A 205 8.94 -9.93 22.97
CA LEU A 205 8.20 -10.92 23.77
C LEU A 205 9.18 -11.80 24.53
N THR A 206 8.79 -12.21 25.74
CA THR A 206 9.52 -13.19 26.56
C THR A 206 8.82 -14.55 26.54
N ASP A 207 9.48 -15.61 26.97
CA ASP A 207 8.86 -16.93 27.18
C ASP A 207 7.60 -16.85 28.05
N GLN A 208 7.58 -15.95 29.04
CA GLN A 208 6.41 -15.76 29.90
C GLN A 208 5.26 -15.09 29.15
N ASP A 209 5.57 -14.17 28.24
CA ASP A 209 4.55 -13.56 27.37
C ASP A 209 3.97 -14.60 26.42
N LEU A 210 4.80 -15.43 25.80
CA LEU A 210 4.34 -16.53 24.93
C LEU A 210 3.45 -17.52 25.70
N LYS A 211 3.83 -17.89 26.93
CA LYS A 211 2.96 -18.68 27.83
C LYS A 211 1.63 -18.00 28.14
N ASN A 212 1.63 -16.67 28.28
CA ASN A 212 0.41 -15.91 28.50
C ASN A 212 -0.48 -15.81 27.27
N LEU A 213 0.08 -15.99 26.06
CA LEU A 213 -0.60 -15.97 24.76
C LEU A 213 -1.06 -17.37 24.30
N ASP A 214 -0.49 -18.44 24.86
CA ASP A 214 -0.84 -19.82 24.51
C ASP A 214 -2.35 -20.09 24.67
N ASN A 215 -2.95 -20.68 23.62
CA ASN A 215 -4.38 -20.95 23.52
C ASN A 215 -5.29 -19.71 23.62
N LYS A 216 -4.76 -18.51 23.35
CA LYS A 216 -5.51 -17.23 23.46
C LYS A 216 -5.48 -16.38 22.21
N ILE A 217 -4.94 -16.89 21.11
CA ILE A 217 -5.07 -16.29 19.79
C ILE A 217 -6.10 -17.10 19.01
N GLU A 218 -7.16 -16.43 18.58
CA GLU A 218 -8.22 -17.01 17.76
C GLU A 218 -8.20 -16.37 16.37
N VAL A 219 -8.33 -17.17 15.32
CA VAL A 219 -8.37 -16.74 13.93
C VAL A 219 -9.74 -17.05 13.33
N PHE A 220 -10.40 -16.01 12.83
CA PHE A 220 -11.68 -16.07 12.14
C PHE A 220 -11.49 -15.70 10.67
N TYR A 221 -11.97 -16.55 9.78
CA TYR A 221 -11.92 -16.29 8.33
C TYR A 221 -13.21 -15.63 7.88
N VAL A 222 -13.10 -14.41 7.35
CA VAL A 222 -14.27 -13.60 6.98
C VAL A 222 -14.35 -13.50 5.46
N PRO A 223 -15.43 -13.99 4.81
CA PRO A 223 -15.61 -13.94 3.36
C PRO A 223 -15.94 -12.51 2.91
N SER A 224 -14.94 -11.64 2.94
CA SER A 224 -15.05 -10.21 2.67
C SER A 224 -13.76 -9.68 2.04
N CYS A 225 -13.89 -8.56 1.32
CA CYS A 225 -12.75 -7.77 0.84
C CYS A 225 -12.47 -6.55 1.73
N GLU A 226 -13.08 -6.50 2.91
CA GLU A 226 -12.70 -5.53 3.94
C GLU A 226 -11.27 -5.78 4.44
N ILE A 227 -10.65 -4.75 4.99
CA ILE A 227 -9.35 -4.86 5.65
C ILE A 227 -9.49 -5.80 6.84
N SER A 228 -8.58 -6.77 6.98
CA SER A 228 -8.49 -7.66 8.15
C SER A 228 -8.33 -6.83 9.43
N LYS A 229 -8.95 -7.27 10.52
CA LYS A 229 -8.98 -6.53 11.79
C LYS A 229 -8.58 -7.43 12.94
N GLY A 230 -8.10 -6.84 14.01
CA GLY A 230 -7.87 -7.53 15.26
C GLY A 230 -8.85 -7.05 16.33
N SER A 231 -8.87 -7.78 17.44
CA SER A 231 -9.54 -7.34 18.65
C SER A 231 -8.83 -7.91 19.88
N PHE A 232 -8.39 -7.01 20.73
CA PHE A 232 -7.77 -7.31 22.01
C PHE A 232 -8.78 -7.28 23.15
N HIS A 233 -8.77 -8.31 23.99
CA HIS A 233 -9.69 -8.43 25.10
C HIS A 233 -8.97 -8.61 26.45
N ILE A 234 -9.46 -7.90 27.44
CA ILE A 234 -9.03 -7.98 28.84
C ILE A 234 -10.21 -8.37 29.74
N LEU A 235 -9.90 -9.00 30.87
CA LEU A 235 -10.81 -9.19 31.99
C LEU A 235 -10.42 -8.20 33.09
N GLU A 236 -11.36 -7.38 33.54
CA GLU A 236 -11.16 -6.47 34.68
C GLU A 236 -12.00 -6.98 35.86
N ASP A 237 -11.35 -7.25 37.00
CA ASP A 237 -12.06 -7.55 38.23
C ASP A 237 -12.77 -6.29 38.74
N SER A 238 -14.09 -6.37 38.89
CA SER A 238 -14.91 -5.23 39.31
C SER A 238 -14.56 -4.66 40.69
N LEU A 239 -13.99 -5.49 41.58
CA LEU A 239 -13.67 -5.14 42.97
C LEU A 239 -12.20 -4.77 43.14
N SER A 240 -11.27 -5.58 42.63
CA SER A 240 -9.83 -5.31 42.80
C SER A 240 -9.25 -4.38 41.73
N LYS A 241 -9.98 -4.14 40.63
CA LYS A 241 -9.48 -3.44 39.44
C LYS A 241 -8.27 -4.13 38.80
N ASP A 242 -8.06 -5.41 39.12
CA ASP A 242 -7.00 -6.20 38.49
C ASP A 242 -7.39 -6.53 37.05
N THR A 243 -6.51 -6.13 36.13
CA THR A 243 -6.66 -6.43 34.71
C THR A 243 -5.89 -7.71 34.37
N ARG A 244 -6.49 -8.60 33.60
CA ARG A 244 -5.86 -9.83 33.09
C ARG A 244 -6.07 -9.96 31.59
N PHE A 245 -5.07 -10.46 30.90
CA PHE A 245 -5.17 -10.74 29.47
C PHE A 245 -6.13 -11.91 29.20
N LYS A 246 -7.13 -11.68 28.34
CA LYS A 246 -8.12 -12.68 27.95
C LYS A 246 -7.73 -13.40 26.67
N GLU A 247 -7.79 -12.70 25.54
CA GLU A 247 -7.63 -13.25 24.18
C GLU A 247 -7.33 -12.15 23.17
N ILE A 248 -6.74 -12.55 22.03
CA ILE A 248 -6.63 -11.77 20.80
C ILE A 248 -7.45 -12.50 19.73
N LYS A 249 -8.30 -11.76 19.02
CA LYS A 249 -9.07 -12.28 17.88
C LYS A 249 -8.57 -11.63 16.60
N LEU A 250 -8.23 -12.44 15.60
CA LEU A 250 -7.82 -12.00 14.28
C LEU A 250 -8.93 -12.34 13.28
N TYR A 251 -9.47 -11.33 12.61
CA TYR A 251 -10.49 -11.47 11.56
C TYR A 251 -9.80 -11.31 10.21
N ILE A 252 -9.47 -12.43 9.59
CA ILE A 252 -8.69 -12.51 8.34
C ILE A 252 -9.65 -12.58 7.15
N SER A 253 -9.59 -11.56 6.30
CA SER A 253 -10.43 -11.46 5.11
C SER A 253 -10.01 -12.43 4.00
N THR A 254 -10.95 -13.23 3.51
CA THR A 254 -10.78 -14.19 2.40
C THR A 254 -11.37 -13.65 1.09
N CYS A 255 -10.89 -12.48 0.66
CA CYS A 255 -11.32 -11.82 -0.58
C CYS A 255 -10.99 -12.65 -1.83
N ASN A 256 -11.73 -12.46 -2.92
CA ASN A 256 -11.39 -13.01 -4.24
C ASN A 256 -10.97 -11.86 -5.20
N PRO A 257 -9.76 -11.88 -5.78
CA PRO A 257 -8.72 -12.90 -5.60
C PRO A 257 -8.06 -12.85 -4.22
N LEU A 258 -7.62 -14.01 -3.74
CA LEU A 258 -6.93 -14.14 -2.45
C LEU A 258 -5.61 -13.38 -2.44
N PRO A 259 -5.21 -12.82 -1.28
CA PRO A 259 -3.91 -12.19 -1.14
C PRO A 259 -2.81 -13.24 -1.34
N ASN A 260 -1.72 -12.86 -2.01
CA ASN A 260 -0.55 -13.75 -2.08
C ASN A 260 0.15 -13.83 -0.71
N ALA A 261 0.99 -14.84 -0.50
CA ALA A 261 1.63 -15.11 0.80
C ALA A 261 2.34 -13.91 1.44
N VAL A 262 2.99 -13.04 0.67
CA VAL A 262 3.69 -11.84 1.18
C VAL A 262 2.71 -10.81 1.74
N GLN A 263 1.56 -10.70 1.08
CA GLN A 263 0.53 -9.74 1.42
C GLN A 263 -0.21 -10.21 2.65
N LEU A 264 -0.60 -11.50 2.64
CA LEU A 264 -1.19 -12.17 3.78
C LEU A 264 -0.30 -12.01 5.00
N PHE A 265 1.00 -12.32 4.87
CA PHE A 265 1.97 -12.11 5.95
C PHE A 265 2.02 -10.66 6.42
N SER A 266 2.15 -9.69 5.51
CA SER A 266 2.21 -8.26 5.89
C SER A 266 0.94 -7.77 6.57
N TYR A 267 -0.23 -8.29 6.19
CA TYR A 267 -1.51 -7.96 6.82
C TYR A 267 -1.61 -8.57 8.21
N ILE A 268 -1.31 -9.85 8.35
CA ILE A 268 -1.29 -10.54 9.63
C ILE A 268 -0.26 -9.89 10.56
N GLU A 269 0.93 -9.54 10.05
CA GLU A 269 1.97 -8.84 10.82
C GLU A 269 1.46 -7.52 11.38
N HIS A 270 0.88 -6.67 10.55
CA HIS A 270 0.38 -5.39 11.06
C HIS A 270 -0.71 -5.57 12.12
N VAL A 271 -1.72 -6.41 11.83
CA VAL A 271 -2.86 -6.62 12.72
C VAL A 271 -2.41 -7.27 14.03
N LEU A 272 -1.64 -8.37 13.97
CA LEU A 272 -1.19 -9.06 15.16
C LEU A 272 -0.26 -8.20 16.01
N VAL A 273 0.69 -7.49 15.39
CA VAL A 273 1.60 -6.61 16.12
C VAL A 273 0.85 -5.44 16.74
N HIS A 274 -0.18 -4.90 16.07
CA HIS A 274 -1.08 -3.92 16.65
C HIS A 274 -1.76 -4.46 17.92
N GLU A 275 -2.39 -5.64 17.86
CA GLU A 275 -3.06 -6.23 19.04
C GLU A 275 -2.07 -6.55 20.16
N LEU A 276 -0.84 -6.94 19.82
CA LEU A 276 0.24 -7.12 20.78
C LEU A 276 0.75 -5.77 21.33
N GLY A 277 0.60 -4.68 20.59
CA GLY A 277 0.80 -3.32 21.08
C GLY A 277 -0.14 -2.99 22.25
N HIS A 278 -1.40 -3.40 22.17
CA HIS A 278 -2.33 -3.32 23.31
C HIS A 278 -1.88 -4.21 24.47
N TYR A 279 -1.45 -5.46 24.20
CA TYR A 279 -0.89 -6.32 25.24
C TYR A 279 0.29 -5.66 25.98
N ILE A 280 1.21 -5.06 25.23
CA ILE A 280 2.37 -4.36 25.79
C ILE A 280 1.92 -3.14 26.61
N TYR A 281 0.99 -2.33 26.08
CA TYR A 281 0.44 -1.16 26.77
C TYR A 281 -0.08 -1.49 28.17
N PHE A 282 -0.88 -2.55 28.28
CA PHE A 282 -1.53 -2.90 29.54
C PHE A 282 -0.66 -3.71 30.50
N PHE A 283 0.22 -4.57 29.99
CA PHE A 283 0.88 -5.59 30.81
C PHE A 283 2.40 -5.49 30.86
N LYS A 284 3.05 -4.82 29.91
CA LYS A 284 4.51 -4.87 29.78
C LYS A 284 5.20 -3.53 29.93
N ASP A 285 4.58 -2.44 29.49
CA ASP A 285 5.18 -1.12 29.51
C ASP A 285 4.84 -0.34 30.79
N PRO A 286 5.73 -0.29 31.80
CA PRO A 286 5.48 0.46 33.03
C PRO A 286 5.43 1.98 32.81
N LYS A 287 5.82 2.45 31.61
CA LYS A 287 5.90 3.85 31.22
C LYS A 287 4.90 4.19 30.11
N ALA A 288 3.90 3.35 29.83
CA ALA A 288 2.86 3.61 28.83
C ALA A 288 2.16 4.97 29.00
N LYS A 289 2.07 5.45 30.24
CA LYS A 289 1.54 6.78 30.56
C LYS A 289 2.41 7.93 30.00
N LEU A 290 3.73 7.77 29.95
CA LEU A 290 4.63 8.76 29.35
C LEU A 290 4.43 8.83 27.84
N PHE A 291 4.26 7.68 27.16
CA PHE A 291 3.88 7.65 25.75
C PHE A 291 2.56 8.40 25.53
N THR A 292 1.53 8.08 26.33
CA THR A 292 0.21 8.70 26.23
C THR A 292 0.31 10.23 26.29
N GLN A 293 1.16 10.77 27.16
CA GLN A 293 1.35 12.21 27.35
C GLN A 293 1.99 12.93 26.15
N ILE A 294 2.51 12.21 25.15
CA ILE A 294 3.06 12.82 23.93
C ILE A 294 1.95 13.53 23.14
N CYS A 295 0.78 12.89 23.01
CA CYS A 295 -0.32 13.39 22.20
C CYS A 295 -1.67 13.44 22.92
N TRP A 296 -1.76 12.99 24.16
CA TRP A 296 -3.02 12.89 24.89
C TRP A 296 -2.92 13.51 26.28
N LYS A 297 -3.90 14.34 26.62
CA LYS A 297 -4.08 14.91 27.96
C LYS A 297 -5.54 14.84 28.37
N GLU A 298 -5.81 14.28 29.55
CA GLU A 298 -7.17 14.17 30.10
C GLU A 298 -8.19 13.52 29.14
N GLY A 299 -7.72 12.57 28.33
CA GLY A 299 -8.55 11.86 27.34
C GLY A 299 -8.77 12.61 26.02
N GLN A 300 -8.20 13.81 25.86
CA GLN A 300 -8.29 14.59 24.63
C GLN A 300 -6.95 14.59 23.88
N SER A 301 -7.02 14.52 22.55
CA SER A 301 -5.84 14.67 21.69
C SER A 301 -5.36 16.12 21.72
N THR A 302 -4.07 16.32 21.97
CA THR A 302 -3.37 17.61 21.89
C THR A 302 -2.54 17.74 20.60
N CYS A 303 -2.48 16.66 19.81
CA CYS A 303 -1.68 16.55 18.60
C CYS A 303 -2.51 16.82 17.34
N LYS A 304 -1.83 17.10 16.23
CA LYS A 304 -2.45 17.21 14.90
C LYS A 304 -2.37 15.87 14.19
N LEU A 305 -3.18 15.70 13.15
CA LEU A 305 -3.21 14.47 12.34
C LEU A 305 -1.83 13.98 11.88
N GLN A 306 -0.93 14.89 11.51
CA GLN A 306 0.45 14.58 11.09
C GLN A 306 1.37 14.03 12.20
N ASP A 307 0.93 14.07 13.46
CA ASP A 307 1.65 13.56 14.63
C ASP A 307 1.22 12.12 14.98
N PHE A 308 0.34 11.52 14.17
CA PHE A 308 -0.14 10.15 14.28
C PHE A 308 0.33 9.33 13.07
N HIS A 309 0.62 8.04 13.29
CA HIS A 309 1.05 7.14 12.21
C HIS A 309 -0.10 6.77 11.26
N SER A 310 -1.34 6.80 11.75
CA SER A 310 -2.55 6.51 10.95
C SER A 310 -3.74 7.33 11.46
N LEU A 311 -4.83 7.37 10.68
CA LEU A 311 -6.11 7.91 11.16
C LEU A 311 -6.69 7.09 12.32
N TYR A 312 -6.38 5.79 12.38
CA TYR A 312 -6.85 4.92 13.44
C TYR A 312 -6.19 5.25 14.78
N ALA A 313 -4.91 5.62 14.76
CA ALA A 313 -4.18 6.11 15.92
C ALA A 313 -4.77 7.40 16.53
N GLU A 314 -5.52 8.21 15.77
CA GLU A 314 -6.18 9.42 16.28
C GLU A 314 -7.44 9.12 17.11
N THR A 315 -7.95 7.88 17.07
CA THR A 315 -9.24 7.56 17.69
C THR A 315 -9.21 7.63 19.21
N ASN A 316 -8.15 7.09 19.83
CA ASN A 316 -7.89 7.19 21.26
C ASN A 316 -6.41 6.87 21.57
N LYS A 317 -6.00 7.10 22.82
CA LYS A 317 -4.63 6.92 23.30
C LYS A 317 -4.10 5.48 23.23
N GLU A 318 -4.97 4.48 23.36
CA GLU A 318 -4.59 3.07 23.34
C GLU A 318 -4.33 2.64 21.90
N GLU A 319 -5.19 3.06 20.96
CA GLU A 319 -4.97 2.84 19.53
C GLU A 319 -3.75 3.61 19.01
N ASP A 320 -3.49 4.83 19.52
CA ASP A 320 -2.25 5.55 19.20
C ASP A 320 -1.01 4.75 19.59
N TYR A 321 -1.02 4.16 20.78
CA TYR A 321 0.09 3.32 21.25
C TYR A 321 0.26 2.08 20.36
N ALA A 322 -0.82 1.33 20.15
CA ALA A 322 -0.82 0.07 19.40
C ALA A 322 -0.40 0.27 17.93
N GLU A 323 -0.97 1.28 17.26
CA GLU A 323 -0.59 1.64 15.90
C GLU A 323 0.87 2.09 15.82
N SER A 324 1.29 3.00 16.70
CA SER A 324 2.67 3.51 16.68
C SER A 324 3.68 2.38 16.91
N PHE A 325 3.35 1.42 17.78
CA PHE A 325 4.15 0.23 18.01
C PHE A 325 4.22 -0.66 16.75
N ALA A 326 3.09 -0.94 16.10
CA ALA A 326 3.04 -1.73 14.87
C ALA A 326 3.88 -1.11 13.74
N TYR A 327 3.79 0.21 13.55
CA TYR A 327 4.61 0.92 12.58
C TYR A 327 6.11 0.87 12.96
N TRP A 328 6.46 1.17 14.21
CA TRP A 328 7.85 1.10 14.69
C TRP A 328 8.47 -0.28 14.46
N TYR A 329 7.74 -1.36 14.78
CA TYR A 329 8.18 -2.72 14.55
C TYR A 329 8.43 -3.01 13.06
N GLN A 330 7.51 -2.58 12.18
CA GLN A 330 7.66 -2.73 10.73
C GLN A 330 8.83 -1.93 10.14
N TYR A 331 9.22 -0.81 10.75
CA TYR A 331 10.44 -0.09 10.38
C TYR A 331 11.69 -0.87 10.77
N GLN A 332 11.70 -1.46 11.96
CA GLN A 332 12.82 -2.27 12.47
C GLN A 332 13.00 -3.59 11.72
N SER A 333 11.95 -4.13 11.10
CA SER A 333 12.02 -5.38 10.33
C SER A 333 12.54 -5.19 8.90
N LYS A 334 12.57 -3.95 8.38
CA LYS A 334 13.11 -3.64 7.04
C LYS A 334 14.58 -3.28 7.10
N THR A 335 15.45 -4.23 6.72
CA THR A 335 16.83 -3.92 6.37
C THR A 335 16.85 -3.11 5.06
N THR A 336 17.34 -1.87 5.15
CA THR A 336 17.61 -0.90 4.07
C THR A 336 16.45 -0.01 3.56
N GLY A 337 16.53 1.28 3.91
CA GLY A 337 16.57 2.37 2.93
C GLY A 337 15.29 2.94 2.30
N ASP A 338 14.10 2.35 2.48
CA ASP A 338 12.87 2.91 1.91
C ASP A 338 12.11 3.77 2.96
N SER A 339 12.33 5.08 2.92
CA SER A 339 11.74 6.11 3.78
C SER A 339 10.25 6.39 3.58
N ASP A 340 9.56 5.62 2.73
CA ASP A 340 8.22 5.98 2.23
C ASP A 340 7.06 5.26 2.95
N ALA A 341 7.31 4.62 4.10
CA ALA A 341 6.28 3.87 4.82
C ALA A 341 5.43 4.71 5.79
N LEU A 342 5.61 6.02 5.86
CA LEU A 342 4.73 6.89 6.65
C LEU A 342 3.54 7.34 5.79
N GLU A 343 2.32 7.10 6.29
CA GLU A 343 1.08 7.65 5.74
C GLU A 343 1.17 9.21 5.61
N HIS A 344 1.92 9.87 6.48
CA HIS A 344 2.36 11.26 6.33
C HIS A 344 3.84 11.29 5.94
N GLY A 345 4.14 11.70 4.70
CA GLY A 345 5.51 11.85 4.21
C GLY A 345 6.43 12.52 5.23
N SER A 346 7.62 11.96 5.37
CA SER A 346 8.64 12.21 6.38
C SER A 346 9.16 13.65 6.45
N ALA A 347 8.32 14.63 6.76
CA ALA A 347 8.74 15.67 7.66
C ALA A 347 8.44 15.13 9.06
N ALA A 348 9.36 14.30 9.59
CA ALA A 348 9.20 13.62 10.87
C ALA A 348 8.72 14.61 11.93
N SER A 349 7.45 14.50 12.31
CA SER A 349 6.96 15.24 13.45
C SER A 349 7.82 14.87 14.64
N GLU A 350 8.29 15.86 15.40
CA GLU A 350 8.98 15.64 16.66
C GLU A 350 8.21 14.64 17.56
N ARG A 351 6.86 14.66 17.48
CA ARG A 351 5.99 13.74 18.20
C ARG A 351 6.14 12.29 17.73
N ILE A 352 6.23 12.04 16.43
CA ILE A 352 6.49 10.69 15.89
C ILE A 352 7.85 10.19 16.37
N SER A 353 8.89 11.03 16.31
CA SER A 353 10.21 10.66 16.80
C SER A 353 10.22 10.35 18.30
N LEU A 354 9.45 11.08 19.11
CA LEU A 354 9.31 10.79 20.54
C LEU A 354 8.60 9.44 20.79
N LYS A 355 7.57 9.11 19.99
CA LYS A 355 6.87 7.82 20.05
C LYS A 355 7.81 6.66 19.69
N GLU A 356 8.58 6.80 18.61
CA GLU A 356 9.55 5.78 18.21
C GLU A 356 10.68 5.62 19.23
N GLN A 357 11.17 6.73 19.80
CA GLN A 357 12.17 6.70 20.88
C GLN A 357 11.65 5.99 22.11
N HIS A 358 10.36 6.13 22.45
CA HIS A 358 9.76 5.42 23.58
C HIS A 358 9.92 3.90 23.43
N PHE A 359 9.59 3.34 22.26
CA PHE A 359 9.74 1.90 22.00
C PHE A 359 11.20 1.47 21.94
N SER A 360 12.07 2.27 21.32
CA SER A 360 13.50 1.99 21.31
C SER A 360 14.08 1.91 22.72
N HIS A 361 13.69 2.80 23.65
CA HIS A 361 14.13 2.70 25.05
C HIS A 361 13.50 1.53 25.82
N LEU A 362 12.36 1.03 25.37
CA LEU A 362 11.68 -0.08 26.02
C LEU A 362 12.29 -1.43 25.62
N PHE A 363 12.79 -1.56 24.40
CA PHE A 363 13.20 -2.84 23.80
C PHE A 363 14.64 -2.90 23.24
N GLN A 364 15.40 -1.80 23.27
CA GLN A 364 16.85 -1.75 22.97
C GLN A 364 17.61 -1.32 24.23
#